data_AF-A0A9Q1EEF5-F1
#
_entry.id   AF-A0A9Q1EEF5-F1
#
_cell.length_a   1.000
_cell.length_b   1.000
_cell.length_c   1.000
_cell.angle_alpha   90.00
_cell.angle_beta   90.00
_cell.angle_gamma   90.00
#
_symmetry.space_group_name_H-M   'P 1'
#
loop_
_entity.id
_entity.type
_entity.pdbx_description
1 polymer ?
#
loop_
_entity_poly.entity_id
_entity_poly.type
_entity_poly.pdbx_seq_one_letter_code
_entity_poly.pdbx_strand_id
1 'polypeptide(L)'
;MAGSQKKCLFGIRRSCPTLALPPASRRPSCMCVTRRAYWSSEKSPQSPELFETTNHDHWPSITDNQEDCAVCMSRVACVILCCGHQCLCTPCAKRVKADFEICPLCRQPIT
;
A
#
# COMPACT_ATOMS: atom_id res chain seq x y z
N MET A 1 -51.34 -26.00 28.26
CA MET A 1 -50.16 -26.47 27.49
C MET A 1 -50.45 -26.22 26.02
N ALA A 2 -49.76 -25.27 25.38
CA ALA A 2 -49.75 -25.12 23.92
C ALA A 2 -48.45 -24.40 23.50
N GLY A 3 -47.60 -25.12 22.76
CA GLY A 3 -46.26 -24.71 22.37
C GLY A 3 -46.24 -23.70 21.23
N SER A 4 -45.40 -22.68 21.36
CA SER A 4 -45.15 -21.65 20.35
C SER A 4 -44.19 -22.17 19.28
N GLN A 5 -44.65 -22.20 18.02
CA GLN A 5 -43.87 -22.61 16.86
C GLN A 5 -42.97 -21.46 16.39
N LYS A 6 -41.65 -21.62 16.55
CA LYS A 6 -40.63 -20.71 16.00
C LYS A 6 -40.39 -21.02 14.52
N LYS A 7 -40.86 -20.13 13.65
CA LYS A 7 -40.60 -20.15 12.21
C LYS A 7 -39.45 -19.19 11.93
N CYS A 8 -38.23 -19.71 11.82
CA CYS A 8 -37.07 -18.92 11.40
C CYS A 8 -37.14 -18.73 9.88
N LEU A 9 -37.48 -17.51 9.43
CA LEU A 9 -37.43 -17.15 8.02
C LEU A 9 -36.71 -15.81 7.87
N PHE A 10 -35.53 -15.88 7.24
CA PHE A 10 -34.78 -14.82 6.55
C PHE A 10 -34.32 -13.58 7.35
N GLY A 11 -33.20 -13.72 8.06
CA GLY A 11 -32.39 -12.58 8.52
C GLY A 11 -31.18 -12.36 7.59
N ILE A 12 -31.33 -11.49 6.59
CA ILE A 12 -30.23 -11.08 5.71
C ILE A 12 -29.28 -10.15 6.50
N ARG A 13 -27.98 -10.38 6.30
CA ARG A 13 -26.87 -9.68 6.97
C ARG A 13 -27.02 -8.16 6.91
N ARG A 14 -26.85 -7.48 8.05
CA ARG A 14 -26.65 -6.04 8.12
C ARG A 14 -25.15 -5.74 8.25
N SER A 15 -24.50 -5.50 7.12
CA SER A 15 -23.18 -4.85 7.06
C SER A 15 -23.29 -3.36 7.40
N CYS A 16 -22.21 -2.79 7.93
CA CYS A 16 -22.09 -1.41 8.43
C CYS A 16 -22.48 -0.33 7.40
N PRO A 17 -22.94 0.86 7.85
CA PRO A 17 -23.44 1.91 6.95
C PRO A 17 -22.30 2.62 6.21
N THR A 18 -22.35 2.57 4.88
CA THR A 18 -21.55 3.41 3.98
C THR A 18 -22.19 4.81 3.90
N LEU A 19 -21.45 5.84 4.31
CA LEU A 19 -21.82 7.24 4.10
C LEU A 19 -21.78 7.54 2.59
N ALA A 20 -22.92 7.87 2.00
CA ALA A 20 -23.03 8.24 0.60
C ALA A 20 -22.54 9.69 0.39
N LEU A 21 -21.49 9.87 -0.41
CA LEU A 21 -21.09 11.19 -0.92
C LEU A 21 -21.95 11.53 -2.17
N PRO A 22 -22.47 12.76 -2.30
CA PRO A 22 -23.22 13.18 -3.48
C PRO A 22 -22.29 13.48 -4.67
N PRO A 23 -22.73 13.26 -5.93
CA PRO A 23 -21.94 13.57 -7.11
C PRO A 23 -22.25 14.99 -7.62
N ALA A 24 -21.22 15.75 -7.99
CA ALA A 24 -21.36 16.87 -8.90
C ALA A 24 -20.12 16.97 -9.80
N SER A 25 -20.29 16.51 -11.03
CA SER A 25 -19.37 16.67 -12.14
C SER A 25 -19.45 18.11 -12.71
N ARG A 26 -18.33 18.53 -13.31
CA ARG A 26 -18.08 19.71 -14.17
C ARG A 26 -17.42 20.92 -13.49
N ARG A 27 -16.12 21.08 -13.81
CA ARG A 27 -15.39 22.36 -13.78
C ARG A 27 -16.10 23.41 -14.66
N PRO A 28 -16.02 24.69 -14.31
CA PRO A 28 -15.04 25.53 -15.01
C PRO A 28 -14.20 26.44 -14.09
N SER A 29 -13.05 26.79 -14.66
CA SER A 29 -12.10 27.87 -14.37
C SER A 29 -12.70 29.26 -14.16
N CYS A 30 -11.85 30.16 -13.64
CA CYS A 30 -11.96 31.65 -13.66
C CYS A 30 -12.83 32.24 -12.54
N MET A 31 -12.48 33.32 -11.83
CA MET A 31 -11.28 34.10 -11.51
C MET A 31 -11.68 34.97 -10.29
N CYS A 32 -10.70 35.49 -9.54
CA CYS A 32 -10.65 36.72 -8.70
C CYS A 32 -11.98 37.39 -8.22
N VAL A 33 -12.15 37.94 -7.01
CA VAL A 33 -11.39 38.90 -6.17
C VAL A 33 -12.25 38.97 -4.86
N THR A 34 -11.81 39.21 -3.62
CA THR A 34 -11.16 40.41 -3.07
C THR A 34 -11.01 40.23 -1.55
N ARG A 35 -9.90 40.75 -1.01
CA ARG A 35 -9.68 41.34 0.35
C ARG A 35 -9.97 40.46 1.59
N ARG A 36 -8.93 39.93 2.25
CA ARG A 36 -8.04 40.54 3.26
C ARG A 36 -8.68 40.60 4.66
N ALA A 37 -8.31 39.64 5.51
CA ALA A 37 -8.14 39.87 6.94
C ALA A 37 -6.69 39.48 7.28
N TYR A 38 -5.92 40.52 7.60
CA TYR A 38 -4.53 40.49 7.99
C TYR A 38 -4.47 40.29 9.51
N TRP A 39 -3.72 39.30 9.99
CA TRP A 39 -3.16 39.29 11.33
C TRP A 39 -1.68 38.95 11.21
N SER A 40 -0.83 39.94 11.50
CA SER A 40 0.62 39.80 11.62
C SER A 40 1.03 39.70 13.08
N SER A 41 2.18 39.04 13.30
CA SER A 41 3.37 39.54 14.04
C SER A 41 4.20 38.33 14.48
N GLU A 42 5.52 38.18 14.34
CA GLU A 42 6.59 38.85 13.59
C GLU A 42 7.90 38.05 13.79
N LYS A 43 8.88 38.35 12.92
CA LYS A 43 10.29 37.91 12.83
C LYS A 43 10.54 36.63 12.03
N SER A 44 11.47 36.55 11.10
CA SER A 44 12.18 37.49 10.21
C SER A 44 13.02 36.60 9.24
N PRO A 45 13.54 37.14 8.12
CA PRO A 45 14.00 36.38 6.96
C PRO A 45 15.45 35.89 7.10
N GLN A 46 15.72 34.66 6.67
CA GLN A 46 17.07 34.20 6.28
C GLN A 46 16.98 33.25 5.08
N SER A 47 17.26 33.77 3.88
CA SER A 47 18.01 33.04 2.87
C SER A 47 19.50 33.03 3.28
N PRO A 48 20.45 32.50 2.50
CA PRO A 48 20.47 31.36 1.58
C PRO A 48 21.57 30.36 2.02
N GLU A 49 21.36 29.04 1.95
CA GLU A 49 22.50 28.11 2.02
C GLU A 49 22.44 27.18 0.81
N LEU A 50 23.16 27.58 -0.23
CA LEU A 50 23.66 26.67 -1.25
C LEU A 50 24.62 25.72 -0.54
N PHE A 51 24.12 24.58 -0.08
CA PHE A 51 24.99 23.45 0.14
C PHE A 51 24.99 22.66 -1.17
N GLU A 52 26.01 22.91 -1.99
CA GLU A 52 26.38 21.96 -3.05
C GLU A 52 26.86 20.71 -2.32
N THR A 53 25.90 19.79 -2.12
CA THR A 53 26.20 18.48 -1.56
C THR A 53 27.16 17.82 -2.53
N THR A 54 28.32 17.45 -1.99
CA THR A 54 29.35 16.68 -2.66
C THR A 54 28.70 15.66 -3.58
N ASN A 55 29.09 15.64 -4.86
CA ASN A 55 28.70 14.60 -5.80
C ASN A 55 29.15 13.28 -5.20
N HIS A 56 28.24 12.60 -4.51
CA HIS A 56 28.46 11.23 -4.12
C HIS A 56 28.42 10.48 -5.44
N ASP A 57 29.58 10.05 -5.91
CA ASP A 57 29.71 9.04 -6.97
C ASP A 57 29.00 7.77 -6.48
N HIS A 58 27.67 7.78 -6.54
CA HIS A 58 26.86 6.60 -6.33
C HIS A 58 26.95 5.82 -7.64
N TRP A 59 28.03 5.05 -7.75
CA TRP A 59 28.09 3.98 -8.73
C TRP A 59 26.88 3.06 -8.47
N PRO A 60 25.91 2.95 -9.38
CA PRO A 60 24.77 2.09 -9.16
C PRO A 60 25.31 0.66 -9.06
N SER A 61 25.31 0.15 -7.84
CA SER A 61 25.64 -1.24 -7.59
C SER A 61 24.54 -2.04 -8.26
N ILE A 62 24.88 -2.78 -9.32
CA ILE A 62 23.96 -3.61 -10.12
C ILE A 62 23.17 -4.63 -9.26
N THR A 63 23.49 -4.74 -7.97
CA THR A 63 22.86 -5.61 -6.97
C THR A 63 21.72 -4.96 -6.18
N ASP A 64 21.41 -3.67 -6.37
CA ASP A 64 20.45 -2.94 -5.51
C ASP A 64 19.00 -3.46 -5.57
N ASN A 65 18.66 -4.26 -6.58
CA ASN A 65 17.30 -4.82 -6.73
C ASN A 65 17.16 -6.26 -6.21
N GLN A 66 18.16 -6.79 -5.50
CA GLN A 66 18.06 -8.13 -4.90
C GLN A 66 17.34 -8.07 -3.55
N GLU A 67 16.02 -8.25 -3.60
CA GLU A 67 15.17 -8.36 -2.42
C GLU A 67 15.50 -9.60 -1.59
N ASP A 68 15.40 -9.48 -0.27
CA ASP A 68 15.58 -10.61 0.64
C ASP A 68 14.41 -11.60 0.59
N CYS A 69 14.67 -12.85 0.94
CA CYS A 69 13.63 -13.86 1.03
C CYS A 69 12.62 -13.48 2.11
N ALA A 70 11.36 -13.30 1.72
CA ALA A 70 10.24 -12.91 2.58
C ALA A 70 9.90 -13.91 3.71
N VAL A 71 10.50 -15.11 3.70
CA VAL A 71 10.24 -16.17 4.69
C VAL A 71 11.37 -16.29 5.71
N CYS A 72 12.63 -16.35 5.26
CA CYS A 72 13.76 -16.57 6.17
C CYS A 72 14.57 -15.31 6.46
N MET A 73 14.44 -14.25 5.64
CA MET A 73 15.14 -12.97 5.79
C MET A 73 16.67 -13.10 5.96
N SER A 74 17.25 -14.24 5.52
CA SER A 74 18.66 -14.57 5.72
C SER A 74 19.39 -14.83 4.40
N ARG A 75 18.64 -14.87 3.29
CA ARG A 75 19.12 -15.21 1.96
C ARG A 75 18.36 -14.38 0.95
N VAL A 76 19.03 -14.03 -0.14
CA VAL A 76 18.44 -13.32 -1.27
C VAL A 76 17.33 -14.15 -1.91
N ALA A 77 16.23 -13.49 -2.27
CA ALA A 77 15.19 -14.07 -3.09
C ALA A 77 15.73 -14.28 -4.52
N CYS A 78 15.72 -15.53 -4.98
CA CYS A 78 16.29 -15.93 -6.27
C CYS A 78 15.33 -16.78 -7.11
N VAL A 79 14.13 -17.08 -6.60
CA VAL A 79 13.12 -17.87 -7.29
C VAL A 79 11.99 -16.94 -7.73
N ILE A 80 11.75 -16.88 -9.04
CA ILE A 80 10.59 -16.23 -9.65
C ILE A 80 9.42 -17.23 -9.66
N LEU A 81 8.30 -16.85 -9.05
CA LEU A 81 7.07 -17.66 -9.02
C LEU A 81 6.24 -17.47 -10.29
N CYS A 82 5.26 -18.34 -10.54
CA CYS A 82 4.35 -18.24 -11.71
C CYS A 82 3.58 -16.91 -11.77
N CYS A 83 3.41 -16.24 -10.63
CA CYS A 83 2.82 -14.90 -10.54
C CYS A 83 3.81 -13.75 -10.83
N GLY A 84 5.07 -14.05 -11.14
CA GLY A 84 6.13 -13.08 -11.47
C GLY A 84 6.93 -12.53 -10.28
N HIS A 85 6.53 -12.81 -9.05
CA HIS A 85 7.24 -12.32 -7.86
C HIS A 85 8.52 -13.12 -7.59
N GLN A 86 9.61 -12.40 -7.31
CA GLN A 86 10.88 -12.97 -6.83
C GLN A 86 11.03 -12.73 -5.33
N CYS A 87 10.39 -13.56 -4.50
CA CYS A 87 10.31 -13.33 -3.05
C CYS A 87 10.83 -14.48 -2.17
N LEU A 88 11.29 -15.57 -2.78
CA LEU A 88 11.76 -16.77 -2.07
C LEU A 88 13.19 -17.12 -2.45
N CYS A 89 13.97 -17.56 -1.47
CA CYS A 89 15.18 -18.32 -1.73
C CYS A 89 14.82 -19.79 -2.05
N THR A 90 15.70 -20.53 -2.72
CA THR A 90 15.46 -21.90 -3.16
C THR A 90 14.93 -22.87 -2.08
N PRO A 91 15.48 -22.93 -0.84
CA PRO A 91 14.94 -23.83 0.17
C PRO A 91 13.54 -23.43 0.65
N CYS A 92 13.29 -22.12 0.80
CA CYS A 92 11.97 -21.62 1.17
C CYS A 92 10.94 -21.85 0.06
N ALA A 93 11.32 -21.73 -1.22
CA ALA A 93 10.45 -22.03 -2.34
C ALA A 93 9.93 -23.48 -2.31
N LYS A 94 10.81 -24.45 -2.01
CA LYS A 94 10.41 -25.86 -1.88
C LYS A 94 9.41 -26.08 -0.74
N ARG A 95 9.67 -25.49 0.43
CA ARG A 95 8.80 -25.59 1.61
C ARG A 95 7.45 -24.92 1.36
N VAL A 96 7.47 -23.69 0.85
CA VAL A 96 6.24 -22.95 0.55
C VAL A 96 5.38 -23.69 -0.48
N LYS A 97 6.01 -24.27 -1.50
CA LYS A 97 5.30 -25.11 -2.48
C LYS A 97 4.69 -26.37 -1.85
N ALA A 98 5.32 -26.98 -0.84
CA ALA A 98 4.81 -28.18 -0.20
C ALA A 98 3.72 -27.89 0.86
N ASP A 99 3.89 -26.81 1.63
CA ASP A 99 3.08 -26.55 2.83
C ASP A 99 1.92 -25.57 2.59
N PHE A 100 2.09 -24.61 1.67
CA PHE A 100 1.15 -23.49 1.50
C PHE A 100 0.62 -23.32 0.06
N GLU A 101 1.41 -23.70 -0.95
CA GLU A 101 1.06 -23.60 -2.38
C GLU A 101 0.71 -22.19 -2.89
N ILE A 102 0.97 -21.14 -2.11
CA ILE A 102 0.63 -19.74 -2.43
C ILE A 102 1.82 -18.79 -2.32
N CYS A 103 1.86 -17.77 -3.18
CA CYS A 103 2.85 -16.69 -3.12
C CYS A 103 2.67 -15.84 -1.84
N PRO A 104 3.74 -15.59 -1.06
CA PRO A 104 3.67 -14.75 0.14
C PRO A 104 3.26 -13.29 -0.12
N LEU A 105 3.53 -12.76 -1.31
CA LEU A 105 3.27 -11.35 -1.65
C LEU A 105 1.85 -11.14 -2.18
N CYS A 106 1.43 -11.90 -3.19
CA CYS A 106 0.15 -11.68 -3.87
C CYS A 106 -0.89 -12.77 -3.62
N ARG A 107 -0.56 -13.82 -2.85
CA ARG A 107 -1.45 -14.95 -2.51
C ARG A 107 -1.97 -15.75 -3.72
N GLN A 108 -1.42 -15.54 -4.91
CA GLN A 108 -1.71 -16.38 -6.07
C GLN A 108 -1.08 -17.77 -5.92
N PRO A 109 -1.70 -18.81 -6.50
CA PRO A 109 -1.16 -20.16 -6.45
C PRO A 109 0.20 -20.26 -7.15
N ILE A 110 1.06 -21.15 -6.66
CA ILE A 110 2.39 -21.48 -7.24
C ILE A 110 2.27 -22.69 -8.20
N THR A 111 1.06 -22.98 -8.70
CA THR A 111 0.75 -24.07 -9.65
C THR A 111 1.58 -24.01 -10.91
#